data_AF-A0A955XY87-F1
#
_entry.id   AF-A0A955XY87-F1
#
_cell.length_a   1.000
_cell.length_b   1.000
_cell.length_c   1.000
_cell.angle_alpha   90.00
_cell.angle_beta   90.00
_cell.angle_gamma   90.00
#
_symmetry.space_group_name_H-M   'P 1'
#
loop_
_entity.id
_entity.type
_entity.pdbx_description
1 polymer ?
#
loop_
_entity_poly.entity_id
_entity_poly.type
_entity_poly.pdbx_seq_one_letter_code
_entity_poly.pdbx_strand_id
1 'polypeptide(L)'
;AGDTDVTTAPNDSDGDGVPDYRDTDSDDNGRPDGVDGLDDTDSDGQPDFADLDDDGDFINDVVEIGTNPDSPRDTDNDGIPDFRDTDSDGDTILDIVETVVDYDDDGIPNYLDLDSDADCIPDAMETDGGNPPPDTDGDNRYDFVDRDSDDDGIPDGTEDANCNGVQDPGETSATSQDSDGDGVSDLVETAAGTDPLDSADNPQNNGDFVF
;
A
#
# COMPACT_ATOMS: atom_id res chain seq x y z
N ALA A 1 -29.57 20.98 -6.06
CA ALA A 1 -29.17 20.39 -4.78
C ALA A 1 -30.26 19.57 -4.08
N GLY A 2 -31.42 19.23 -4.69
CA GLY A 2 -32.45 18.46 -3.95
C GLY A 2 -33.09 19.18 -2.75
N ASP A 3 -32.91 20.49 -2.62
CA ASP A 3 -33.43 21.32 -1.52
C ASP A 3 -34.68 22.14 -1.93
N THR A 4 -35.13 23.03 -1.03
CA THR A 4 -36.27 23.93 -1.29
C THR A 4 -35.87 25.32 -1.82
N ASP A 5 -34.58 25.59 -1.96
CA ASP A 5 -34.07 26.87 -2.41
C ASP A 5 -33.79 26.82 -3.92
N VAL A 6 -34.67 27.47 -4.68
CA VAL A 6 -34.58 27.54 -6.15
C VAL A 6 -33.34 28.31 -6.66
N THR A 7 -32.53 28.89 -5.77
CA THR A 7 -31.28 29.57 -6.12
C THR A 7 -30.04 28.71 -5.90
N THR A 8 -30.15 27.59 -5.20
CA THR A 8 -29.07 26.61 -5.11
C THR A 8 -28.89 25.98 -6.47
N ALA A 9 -27.64 25.94 -6.95
CA ALA A 9 -27.34 25.20 -8.16
C ALA A 9 -27.73 23.72 -7.96
N PRO A 10 -28.17 23.04 -9.02
CA PRO A 10 -28.14 21.59 -9.03
C PRO A 10 -26.75 21.05 -8.65
N ASN A 11 -26.73 19.84 -8.09
CA ASN A 11 -25.47 19.09 -7.99
C ASN A 11 -25.08 18.65 -9.41
N ASP A 12 -23.78 18.52 -9.61
CA ASP A 12 -23.04 18.34 -10.86
C ASP A 12 -21.72 17.69 -10.42
N SER A 13 -21.80 16.39 -10.12
CA SER A 13 -20.77 15.64 -9.39
C SER A 13 -19.45 15.57 -10.15
N ASP A 14 -19.50 15.22 -11.44
CA ASP A 14 -18.35 15.19 -12.35
C ASP A 14 -17.91 16.58 -12.88
N GLY A 15 -18.79 17.58 -12.78
CA GLY A 15 -18.54 18.93 -13.26
C GLY A 15 -18.56 19.06 -14.79
N ASP A 16 -19.23 18.16 -15.52
CA ASP A 16 -19.39 18.22 -16.98
C ASP A 16 -20.37 19.34 -17.41
N GLY A 17 -21.17 19.84 -16.46
CA GLY A 17 -22.16 20.90 -16.63
C GLY A 17 -23.59 20.41 -16.86
N VAL A 18 -23.83 19.11 -16.79
CA VAL A 18 -25.13 18.43 -16.77
C VAL A 18 -25.42 18.03 -15.32
N PRO A 19 -26.48 18.59 -14.71
CA PRO A 19 -26.82 18.21 -13.36
C PRO A 19 -27.17 16.72 -13.19
N ASP A 20 -26.77 16.08 -12.10
CA ASP A 20 -26.93 14.63 -11.84
C ASP A 20 -28.36 14.13 -12.11
N TYR A 21 -29.39 14.91 -11.75
CA TYR A 21 -30.79 14.53 -12.00
C TYR A 21 -31.19 14.45 -13.50
N ARG A 22 -30.27 14.82 -14.40
CA ARG A 22 -30.35 14.78 -15.86
C ARG A 22 -29.15 14.09 -16.49
N ASP A 23 -28.12 13.80 -15.73
CA ASP A 23 -27.05 12.94 -16.19
C ASP A 23 -27.56 11.50 -16.30
N THR A 24 -26.83 10.69 -17.04
CA THR A 24 -26.97 9.25 -17.11
C THR A 24 -25.77 8.51 -16.52
N ASP A 25 -24.71 9.24 -16.17
CA ASP A 25 -23.42 8.79 -15.65
C ASP A 25 -22.86 9.96 -14.81
N SER A 26 -23.39 10.15 -13.60
CA SER A 26 -23.25 11.41 -12.85
C SER A 26 -21.85 11.61 -12.25
N ASP A 27 -21.08 10.54 -12.12
CA ASP A 27 -19.70 10.50 -11.64
C ASP A 27 -18.68 10.42 -12.80
N ASP A 28 -19.15 10.27 -14.05
CA ASP A 28 -18.35 10.13 -15.27
C ASP A 28 -17.33 8.96 -15.20
N ASN A 29 -17.58 7.96 -14.35
CA ASN A 29 -16.72 6.78 -14.20
C ASN A 29 -16.89 5.78 -15.37
N GLY A 30 -17.83 6.07 -16.29
CA GLY A 30 -18.12 5.30 -17.48
C GLY A 30 -19.18 4.22 -17.28
N ARG A 31 -19.77 4.13 -16.09
CA ARG A 31 -20.90 3.27 -15.75
C ARG A 31 -22.17 4.13 -15.63
N PRO A 32 -23.29 3.70 -16.23
CA PRO A 32 -24.51 4.50 -16.13
C PRO A 32 -25.10 4.43 -14.72
N ASP A 33 -25.66 5.53 -14.19
CA ASP A 33 -26.21 5.62 -12.82
C ASP A 33 -27.09 4.44 -12.40
N GLY A 34 -27.86 3.90 -13.35
CA GLY A 34 -28.77 2.78 -13.11
C GLY A 34 -28.07 1.43 -12.86
N VAL A 35 -26.76 1.36 -13.09
CA VAL A 35 -25.88 0.23 -12.83
C VAL A 35 -25.24 0.38 -11.44
N ASP A 36 -24.70 1.55 -11.11
CA ASP A 36 -23.99 1.80 -9.84
C ASP A 36 -24.95 1.85 -8.65
N GLY A 37 -26.15 2.39 -8.88
CA GLY A 37 -27.29 2.16 -8.02
C GLY A 37 -27.64 3.33 -7.11
N LEU A 38 -28.08 3.04 -5.89
CA LEU A 38 -28.48 4.04 -4.89
C LEU A 38 -27.88 3.71 -3.51
N ASP A 39 -26.93 2.78 -3.50
CA ASP A 39 -26.16 2.49 -2.30
C ASP A 39 -25.22 3.69 -2.03
N ASP A 40 -24.60 3.69 -0.86
CA ASP A 40 -23.76 4.77 -0.31
C ASP A 40 -22.69 4.01 0.48
N THR A 41 -21.70 3.53 -0.27
CA THR A 41 -20.78 2.47 0.14
C THR A 41 -19.88 2.93 1.29
N ASP A 42 -19.33 4.14 1.22
CA ASP A 42 -18.51 4.75 2.27
C ASP A 42 -19.34 5.46 3.38
N SER A 43 -20.65 5.66 3.18
CA SER A 43 -21.55 6.35 4.10
C SER A 43 -21.25 7.85 4.31
N ASP A 44 -20.67 8.54 3.33
CA ASP A 44 -20.44 9.99 3.39
C ASP A 44 -21.71 10.82 3.12
N GLY A 45 -22.75 10.17 2.56
CA GLY A 45 -24.04 10.75 2.23
C GLY A 45 -24.24 11.09 0.75
N GLN A 46 -23.27 10.77 -0.11
CA GLN A 46 -23.34 10.77 -1.55
C GLN A 46 -23.65 9.33 -2.03
N PRO A 47 -24.70 9.12 -2.84
CA PRO A 47 -24.96 7.78 -3.36
C PRO A 47 -23.99 7.43 -4.47
N ASP A 48 -23.64 6.14 -4.56
CA ASP A 48 -22.60 5.61 -5.45
C ASP A 48 -22.69 6.12 -6.89
N PHE A 49 -23.89 6.19 -7.48
CA PHE A 49 -24.08 6.65 -8.88
C PHE A 49 -23.59 8.07 -9.18
N ALA A 50 -23.31 8.86 -8.15
CA ALA A 50 -22.85 10.22 -8.24
C ALA A 50 -21.62 10.45 -7.37
N ASP A 51 -21.08 9.43 -6.73
CA ASP A 51 -19.84 9.51 -5.96
C ASP A 51 -18.64 9.28 -6.87
N LEU A 52 -17.55 9.98 -6.59
CA LEU A 52 -16.32 9.86 -7.36
C LEU A 52 -15.33 8.88 -6.73
N ASP A 53 -15.64 8.39 -5.53
CA ASP A 53 -14.78 7.59 -4.63
C ASP A 53 -15.73 6.75 -3.75
N ASP A 54 -16.28 5.68 -4.33
CA ASP A 54 -17.41 4.90 -3.77
C ASP A 54 -17.07 4.29 -2.39
N ASP A 55 -15.82 3.89 -2.14
CA ASP A 55 -15.37 3.32 -0.85
C ASP A 55 -14.61 4.28 0.06
N GLY A 56 -14.28 5.48 -0.41
CA GLY A 56 -13.77 6.58 0.39
C GLY A 56 -12.30 6.43 0.76
N ASP A 57 -11.51 5.77 -0.09
CA ASP A 57 -10.08 5.50 0.11
C ASP A 57 -9.16 6.59 -0.49
N PHE A 58 -9.72 7.59 -1.18
CA PHE A 58 -9.06 8.67 -1.94
C PHE A 58 -8.44 8.27 -3.29
N ILE A 59 -8.71 7.07 -3.76
CA ILE A 59 -8.61 6.66 -5.16
C ILE A 59 -9.96 7.00 -5.81
N ASN A 60 -9.98 7.10 -7.14
CA ASN A 60 -11.19 7.51 -7.85
C ASN A 60 -11.71 6.33 -8.62
N ASP A 61 -13.01 6.10 -8.60
CA ASP A 61 -13.67 4.98 -9.29
C ASP A 61 -13.20 4.80 -10.74
N VAL A 62 -12.95 5.90 -11.47
CA VAL A 62 -12.49 5.84 -12.87
C VAL A 62 -11.12 5.15 -13.01
N VAL A 63 -10.30 5.19 -11.97
CA VAL A 63 -8.99 4.52 -11.86
C VAL A 63 -9.19 3.04 -11.53
N GLU A 64 -10.04 2.73 -10.55
CA GLU A 64 -10.21 1.40 -9.97
C GLU A 64 -11.08 0.47 -10.82
N ILE A 65 -12.15 1.00 -11.43
CA ILE A 65 -12.95 0.29 -12.45
C ILE A 65 -12.05 -0.25 -13.57
N GLY A 66 -10.97 0.47 -13.86
CA GLY A 66 -9.98 0.10 -14.86
C GLY A 66 -10.51 0.24 -16.30
N THR A 67 -10.05 -0.64 -17.18
CA THR A 67 -10.24 -0.43 -18.64
C THR A 67 -11.63 -0.79 -19.18
N ASN A 68 -12.46 -1.48 -18.41
CA ASN A 68 -13.75 -1.97 -18.88
C ASN A 68 -14.85 -1.81 -17.81
N PRO A 69 -15.66 -0.75 -17.88
CA PRO A 69 -16.76 -0.51 -16.95
C PRO A 69 -17.82 -1.64 -16.90
N ASP A 70 -17.99 -2.42 -17.98
CA ASP A 70 -18.90 -3.57 -18.01
C ASP A 70 -18.33 -4.82 -17.29
N SER A 71 -17.06 -4.79 -16.90
CA SER A 71 -16.37 -5.83 -16.14
C SER A 71 -15.30 -5.15 -15.29
N PRO A 72 -15.71 -4.48 -14.20
CA PRO A 72 -14.80 -3.80 -13.28
C PRO A 72 -13.70 -4.72 -12.79
N ARG A 73 -12.59 -4.12 -12.36
CA ARG A 73 -11.51 -4.83 -11.69
C ARG A 73 -12.01 -5.38 -10.34
N ASP A 74 -11.43 -6.50 -9.96
CA ASP A 74 -11.67 -7.29 -8.73
C ASP A 74 -10.36 -8.05 -8.52
N THR A 75 -9.41 -7.39 -7.88
CA THR A 75 -7.99 -7.76 -7.86
C THR A 75 -7.75 -9.00 -7.02
N ASP A 76 -8.32 -9.06 -5.82
CA ASP A 76 -8.23 -10.22 -4.93
C ASP A 76 -9.22 -11.37 -5.28
N ASN A 77 -10.22 -11.09 -6.13
CA ASN A 77 -11.28 -12.02 -6.54
C ASN A 77 -12.23 -12.45 -5.42
N ASP A 78 -12.50 -11.60 -4.42
CA ASP A 78 -13.47 -11.86 -3.36
C ASP A 78 -14.93 -11.61 -3.80
N GLY A 79 -15.11 -10.88 -4.90
CA GLY A 79 -16.38 -10.53 -5.52
C GLY A 79 -16.91 -9.13 -5.19
N ILE A 80 -16.14 -8.33 -4.45
CA ILE A 80 -16.26 -6.88 -4.31
C ILE A 80 -15.31 -6.27 -5.36
N PRO A 81 -15.81 -5.42 -6.28
CA PRO A 81 -14.92 -4.72 -7.19
C PRO A 81 -14.04 -3.71 -6.48
N ASP A 82 -12.82 -3.48 -6.98
CA ASP A 82 -11.81 -2.58 -6.39
C ASP A 82 -12.39 -1.21 -5.98
N PHE A 83 -13.16 -0.54 -6.85
CA PHE A 83 -13.78 0.77 -6.55
C PHE A 83 -14.84 0.78 -5.43
N ARG A 84 -15.04 -0.36 -4.76
CA ARG A 84 -15.95 -0.55 -3.62
C ARG A 84 -15.29 -1.35 -2.51
N ASP A 85 -13.97 -1.56 -2.62
CA ASP A 85 -13.18 -2.37 -1.73
C ASP A 85 -12.05 -1.53 -1.14
N THR A 86 -12.00 -1.46 0.18
CA THR A 86 -11.00 -0.66 0.88
C THR A 86 -9.63 -1.35 1.01
N ASP A 87 -9.50 -2.58 0.50
CA ASP A 87 -8.34 -3.49 0.55
C ASP A 87 -8.34 -4.33 -0.75
N SER A 88 -8.07 -3.67 -1.88
CA SER A 88 -8.33 -4.18 -3.24
C SER A 88 -7.56 -5.46 -3.58
N ASP A 89 -6.37 -5.64 -3.02
CA ASP A 89 -5.52 -6.82 -3.27
C ASP A 89 -5.60 -7.89 -2.16
N GLY A 90 -6.27 -7.56 -1.05
CA GLY A 90 -6.59 -8.46 0.04
C GLY A 90 -5.38 -8.83 0.90
N ASP A 91 -4.38 -7.95 0.97
CA ASP A 91 -3.14 -8.14 1.71
C ASP A 91 -3.23 -7.65 3.18
N THR A 92 -4.35 -7.03 3.56
CA THR A 92 -4.69 -6.48 4.89
C THR A 92 -4.21 -5.06 5.18
N ILE A 93 -3.50 -4.44 4.24
CA ILE A 93 -3.28 -3.00 4.18
C ILE A 93 -4.54 -2.39 3.55
N LEU A 94 -4.75 -1.08 3.77
CA LEU A 94 -5.90 -0.41 3.17
C LEU A 94 -5.38 0.44 2.03
N ASP A 95 -6.15 0.52 0.94
CA ASP A 95 -5.79 1.26 -0.27
C ASP A 95 -5.46 2.74 0.02
N ILE A 96 -6.12 3.35 1.02
CA ILE A 96 -5.82 4.69 1.54
C ILE A 96 -4.38 4.85 2.09
N VAL A 97 -3.75 3.75 2.48
CA VAL A 97 -2.36 3.66 2.99
C VAL A 97 -1.39 3.34 1.86
N GLU A 98 -1.72 2.40 0.97
CA GLU A 98 -0.85 1.95 -0.13
C GLU A 98 -0.78 2.96 -1.27
N THR A 99 -1.94 3.52 -1.62
CA THR A 99 -2.17 4.55 -2.63
C THR A 99 -1.84 4.12 -4.07
N VAL A 100 -2.12 5.01 -5.03
CA VAL A 100 -1.80 4.85 -6.46
C VAL A 100 -0.30 4.94 -6.81
N VAL A 101 0.58 5.06 -5.82
CA VAL A 101 2.04 5.10 -6.06
C VAL A 101 2.50 3.71 -6.49
N ASP A 102 3.58 3.64 -7.26
CA ASP A 102 4.24 2.42 -7.73
C ASP A 102 5.70 2.59 -7.31
N TYR A 103 6.08 2.03 -6.16
CA TYR A 103 7.40 2.26 -5.56
C TYR A 103 8.51 1.47 -6.26
N ASP A 104 8.18 0.33 -6.84
CA ASP A 104 9.14 -0.59 -7.44
C ASP A 104 9.30 -0.39 -8.98
N ASP A 105 8.44 0.42 -9.60
CA ASP A 105 8.34 0.73 -11.03
C ASP A 105 7.98 -0.50 -11.90
N ASP A 106 7.24 -1.49 -11.39
CA ASP A 106 6.82 -2.68 -12.18
C ASP A 106 5.56 -2.43 -13.04
N GLY A 107 4.82 -1.37 -12.74
CA GLY A 107 3.60 -0.94 -13.42
C GLY A 107 2.30 -1.39 -12.76
N ILE A 108 2.35 -2.00 -11.58
CA ILE A 108 1.25 -2.28 -10.67
C ILE A 108 1.32 -1.22 -9.54
N PRO A 109 0.30 -0.37 -9.38
CA PRO A 109 0.22 0.50 -8.21
C PRO A 109 0.13 -0.31 -6.92
N ASN A 110 0.69 0.19 -5.82
CA ASN A 110 0.81 -0.52 -4.54
C ASN A 110 -0.53 -1.07 -4.04
N TYR A 111 -1.64 -0.33 -4.14
CA TYR A 111 -2.98 -0.80 -3.72
C TYR A 111 -3.50 -2.04 -4.49
N LEU A 112 -2.73 -2.54 -5.45
CA LEU A 112 -3.01 -3.71 -6.27
C LEU A 112 -1.84 -4.71 -6.28
N ASP A 113 -0.78 -4.44 -5.51
CA ASP A 113 0.48 -5.16 -5.53
C ASP A 113 0.78 -5.82 -4.19
N LEU A 114 1.10 -7.11 -4.25
CA LEU A 114 1.33 -7.93 -3.05
C LEU A 114 2.79 -7.90 -2.56
N ASP A 115 3.65 -7.12 -3.21
CA ASP A 115 5.11 -6.99 -3.01
C ASP A 115 5.55 -5.59 -3.54
N SER A 116 5.04 -4.52 -2.92
CA SER A 116 5.05 -3.13 -3.41
C SER A 116 6.45 -2.51 -3.56
N ASP A 117 7.48 -3.13 -3.02
CA ASP A 117 8.87 -2.71 -3.16
C ASP A 117 9.75 -3.72 -3.92
N ALA A 118 9.21 -4.88 -4.26
CA ALA A 118 9.85 -6.00 -4.93
C ALA A 118 11.15 -6.47 -4.26
N ASP A 119 11.17 -6.54 -2.94
CA ASP A 119 12.25 -7.13 -2.17
C ASP A 119 12.10 -8.67 -2.05
N CYS A 120 10.90 -9.21 -2.31
CA CYS A 120 10.43 -10.60 -2.23
C CYS A 120 9.65 -11.01 -0.98
N ILE A 121 9.61 -10.18 0.05
CA ILE A 121 8.78 -10.35 1.24
C ILE A 121 7.41 -9.76 0.90
N PRO A 122 6.30 -10.50 1.07
CA PRO A 122 4.99 -9.93 0.76
C PRO A 122 4.60 -8.84 1.75
N ASP A 123 3.94 -7.78 1.27
CA ASP A 123 3.45 -6.63 2.03
C ASP A 123 2.70 -7.04 3.32
N ALA A 124 1.77 -8.01 3.17
CA ALA A 124 1.03 -8.62 4.28
C ALA A 124 1.91 -9.19 5.42
N MET A 125 3.14 -9.61 5.13
CA MET A 125 4.09 -10.13 6.12
C MET A 125 4.88 -9.01 6.80
N GLU A 126 5.24 -7.96 6.06
CA GLU A 126 6.00 -6.83 6.57
C GLU A 126 5.17 -5.98 7.52
N THR A 127 3.86 -5.94 7.32
CA THR A 127 2.99 -5.20 8.25
C THR A 127 2.77 -5.87 9.60
N ASP A 128 2.92 -7.19 9.71
CA ASP A 128 2.54 -8.02 10.88
C ASP A 128 1.12 -7.70 11.42
N GLY A 129 0.20 -7.25 10.55
CA GLY A 129 -1.14 -6.79 10.90
C GLY A 129 -1.17 -5.47 11.70
N GLY A 130 -0.11 -4.67 11.59
CA GLY A 130 0.02 -3.34 12.16
C GLY A 130 -0.91 -2.33 11.47
N ASN A 131 -1.60 -1.51 12.27
CA ASN A 131 -2.33 -0.34 11.76
C ASN A 131 -2.07 0.87 12.68
N PRO A 132 -1.28 1.88 12.24
CA PRO A 132 -0.62 1.95 10.93
C PRO A 132 0.46 0.85 10.74
N PRO A 133 0.83 0.53 9.49
CA PRO A 133 1.99 -0.31 9.18
C PRO A 133 3.28 0.19 9.86
N PRO A 134 4.27 -0.69 10.07
CA PRO A 134 5.56 -0.31 10.62
C PRO A 134 6.35 0.59 9.65
N ASP A 135 7.16 1.46 10.25
CA ASP A 135 8.13 2.39 9.65
C ASP A 135 9.35 2.27 10.55
N THR A 136 10.19 1.27 10.25
CA THR A 136 11.19 0.74 11.18
C THR A 136 12.35 1.72 11.39
N ASP A 137 12.81 2.39 10.35
CA ASP A 137 13.87 3.39 10.40
C ASP A 137 13.38 4.81 10.78
N GLY A 138 12.08 5.09 10.63
CA GLY A 138 11.44 6.36 10.93
C GLY A 138 11.61 7.42 9.84
N ASP A 139 11.86 7.03 8.59
CA ASP A 139 12.04 7.94 7.45
C ASP A 139 10.72 8.39 6.79
N ASN A 140 9.59 7.85 7.26
CA ASN A 140 8.22 8.02 6.75
C ASN A 140 7.92 7.23 5.46
N ARG A 141 8.65 6.15 5.21
CA ARG A 141 8.30 5.08 4.29
C ARG A 141 7.95 3.86 5.14
N TYR A 142 6.80 3.24 4.85
CA TYR A 142 6.43 2.03 5.58
C TYR A 142 7.26 0.85 5.07
N ASP A 143 7.51 -0.13 5.92
CA ASP A 143 8.36 -1.29 5.63
C ASP A 143 7.92 -1.98 4.31
N PHE A 144 6.61 -2.22 4.12
CA PHE A 144 6.06 -2.84 2.89
C PHE A 144 6.30 -2.08 1.58
N VAL A 145 6.75 -0.82 1.65
CA VAL A 145 7.15 -0.05 0.47
C VAL A 145 8.64 0.27 0.49
N ASP A 146 9.46 -0.27 1.41
CA ASP A 146 10.87 0.05 1.57
C ASP A 146 11.84 -1.14 1.58
N ARG A 147 12.70 -1.20 0.54
CA ARG A 147 13.65 -2.31 0.31
C ARG A 147 14.73 -2.53 1.38
N ASP A 148 14.81 -1.68 2.38
CA ASP A 148 15.84 -1.63 3.42
C ASP A 148 15.18 -1.01 4.67
N SER A 149 14.25 -1.76 5.28
CA SER A 149 13.31 -1.26 6.29
C SER A 149 13.97 -0.64 7.52
N ASP A 150 15.20 -1.07 7.84
CA ASP A 150 15.96 -0.53 8.96
C ASP A 150 17.11 0.41 8.56
N ASP A 151 17.29 0.64 7.26
CA ASP A 151 18.21 1.61 6.66
C ASP A 151 19.68 1.37 7.09
N ASP A 152 20.04 0.10 7.33
CA ASP A 152 21.41 -0.32 7.67
C ASP A 152 22.30 -0.45 6.42
N GLY A 153 21.70 -0.58 5.24
CA GLY A 153 22.37 -0.71 3.95
C GLY A 153 22.47 -2.15 3.40
N ILE A 154 21.86 -3.13 4.06
CA ILE A 154 21.59 -4.48 3.53
C ILE A 154 20.10 -4.56 3.18
N PRO A 155 19.73 -4.80 1.92
CA PRO A 155 18.31 -4.88 1.55
C PRO A 155 17.59 -6.07 2.20
N ASP A 156 16.32 -5.88 2.55
CA ASP A 156 15.47 -6.82 3.28
C ASP A 156 15.44 -8.22 2.65
N GLY A 157 15.18 -8.33 1.34
CA GLY A 157 15.27 -9.62 0.62
C GLY A 157 16.67 -10.27 0.57
N THR A 158 17.75 -9.57 0.96
CA THR A 158 19.07 -10.18 1.22
C THR A 158 19.16 -10.75 2.63
N GLU A 159 18.52 -10.08 3.58
CA GLU A 159 18.45 -10.47 4.99
C GLU A 159 17.53 -11.68 5.16
N ASP A 160 16.33 -11.63 4.59
CA ASP A 160 15.43 -12.78 4.44
C ASP A 160 15.62 -13.45 3.06
N ALA A 161 16.74 -14.14 2.90
CA ALA A 161 17.10 -14.80 1.65
C ALA A 161 16.11 -15.89 1.20
N ASN A 162 15.16 -16.28 2.05
CA ASN A 162 14.16 -17.28 1.76
C ASN A 162 12.74 -16.72 1.58
N CYS A 163 12.57 -15.41 1.74
CA CYS A 163 11.35 -14.65 1.43
C CYS A 163 10.13 -15.18 2.20
N ASN A 164 10.28 -15.40 3.51
CA ASN A 164 9.23 -15.94 4.37
C ASN A 164 8.77 -14.97 5.48
N GLY A 165 9.29 -13.75 5.50
CA GLY A 165 9.00 -12.70 6.47
C GLY A 165 9.47 -13.01 7.88
N VAL A 166 10.41 -13.95 8.06
CA VAL A 166 10.89 -14.42 9.37
C VAL A 166 12.38 -14.59 9.37
N GLN A 167 13.07 -13.96 10.33
CA GLN A 167 14.49 -14.22 10.59
C GLN A 167 14.75 -15.69 10.95
N ASP A 168 15.31 -16.46 10.01
CA ASP A 168 15.75 -17.84 10.23
C ASP A 168 17.23 -17.93 10.68
N PRO A 169 17.67 -19.09 11.24
CA PRO A 169 19.07 -19.29 11.58
C PRO A 169 20.01 -19.16 10.38
N GLY A 170 20.83 -18.10 10.37
CA GLY A 170 21.76 -17.78 9.30
C GLY A 170 21.35 -16.56 8.47
N GLU A 171 20.25 -15.92 8.82
CA GLU A 171 19.73 -14.67 8.26
C GLU A 171 19.91 -13.53 9.25
N THR A 172 20.21 -12.34 8.72
CA THR A 172 20.15 -11.07 9.46
C THR A 172 18.70 -10.58 9.52
N SER A 173 18.46 -9.45 10.17
CA SER A 173 17.11 -8.98 10.49
C SER A 173 16.78 -7.76 9.65
N ALA A 174 15.86 -7.90 8.69
CA ALA A 174 15.29 -6.80 7.89
C ALA A 174 14.82 -5.58 8.69
N THR A 175 14.49 -5.76 9.98
CA THR A 175 13.95 -4.69 10.84
C THR A 175 14.86 -4.29 12.01
N SER A 176 16.14 -4.66 11.98
CA SER A 176 17.08 -4.32 13.06
C SER A 176 18.52 -4.30 12.58
N GLN A 177 19.08 -3.08 12.51
CA GLN A 177 20.43 -2.81 12.02
C GLN A 177 21.54 -3.64 12.67
N ASP A 178 21.31 -4.21 13.85
CA ASP A 178 22.25 -5.02 14.64
C ASP A 178 21.51 -6.29 15.11
N SER A 179 21.65 -7.37 14.33
CA SER A 179 20.89 -8.61 14.51
C SER A 179 21.18 -9.31 15.83
N ASP A 180 22.41 -9.22 16.34
CA ASP A 180 22.82 -9.89 17.57
C ASP A 180 22.88 -8.98 18.81
N GLY A 181 22.75 -7.67 18.60
CA GLY A 181 22.61 -6.65 19.63
C GLY A 181 23.91 -6.29 20.34
N ASP A 182 25.07 -6.47 19.69
CA ASP A 182 26.38 -6.21 20.29
C ASP A 182 26.89 -4.76 20.15
N GLY A 183 26.22 -3.96 19.33
CA GLY A 183 26.49 -2.55 19.08
C GLY A 183 27.30 -2.27 17.81
N VAL A 184 27.38 -3.22 16.87
CA VAL A 184 27.88 -3.04 15.51
C VAL A 184 26.77 -3.45 14.54
N SER A 185 26.58 -2.69 13.45
CA SER A 185 25.55 -3.05 12.48
C SER A 185 25.96 -4.21 11.59
N ASP A 186 24.98 -4.94 11.06
CA ASP A 186 25.17 -6.13 10.24
C ASP A 186 25.98 -5.80 8.97
N LEU A 187 25.72 -4.64 8.36
CA LEU A 187 26.55 -4.13 7.26
C LEU A 187 28.03 -3.97 7.65
N VAL A 188 28.31 -3.41 8.83
CA VAL A 188 29.69 -3.15 9.28
C VAL A 188 30.42 -4.45 9.57
N GLU A 189 29.74 -5.42 10.17
CA GLU A 189 30.28 -6.76 10.45
C GLU A 189 30.60 -7.52 9.17
N THR A 190 29.63 -7.55 8.26
CA THR A 190 29.79 -8.15 6.94
C THR A 190 30.95 -7.53 6.17
N ALA A 191 31.10 -6.20 6.22
CA ALA A 191 32.22 -5.48 5.60
C ALA A 191 33.57 -5.76 6.27
N ALA A 192 33.59 -5.99 7.59
CA ALA A 192 34.78 -6.38 8.35
C ALA A 192 35.12 -7.87 8.21
N GLY A 193 34.18 -8.69 7.72
CA GLY A 193 34.30 -10.13 7.62
C GLY A 193 34.14 -10.85 8.97
N THR A 194 33.40 -10.24 9.90
CA THR A 194 32.91 -10.88 11.13
C THR A 194 31.50 -11.44 10.92
N ASP A 195 30.93 -12.10 11.92
CA ASP A 195 29.65 -12.80 11.83
C ASP A 195 28.55 -11.95 12.48
N PRO A 196 27.63 -11.34 11.70
CA PRO A 196 26.56 -10.46 12.22
C PRO A 196 25.53 -11.17 13.13
N LEU A 197 25.66 -12.49 13.30
CA LEU A 197 24.78 -13.31 14.12
C LEU A 197 25.50 -13.87 15.37
N ASP A 198 26.76 -13.48 15.63
CA ASP A 198 27.54 -13.89 16.79
C ASP A 198 28.20 -12.70 17.50
N SER A 199 27.52 -12.20 18.55
CA SER A 199 27.95 -11.07 19.40
C SER A 199 29.37 -11.18 20.02
N ALA A 200 30.02 -12.34 19.89
CA ALA A 200 31.40 -12.55 20.30
C ALA A 200 32.42 -12.29 19.18
N ASP A 201 32.04 -12.42 17.91
CA ASP A 201 32.86 -12.16 16.74
C ASP A 201 32.50 -10.81 16.13
N ASN A 202 33.05 -9.74 16.69
CA ASN A 202 32.79 -8.38 16.21
C ASN A 202 34.08 -7.58 15.95
N PRO A 203 34.05 -6.57 15.05
CA PRO A 203 35.24 -5.86 14.63
C PRO A 203 35.87 -5.06 15.78
N GLN A 204 35.07 -4.62 16.76
CA GLN A 204 35.56 -3.90 17.93
C GLN A 204 36.47 -4.78 18.80
N ASN A 205 36.13 -6.06 18.95
CA ASN A 205 36.89 -7.05 19.72
C ASN A 205 38.16 -7.49 18.99
N ASN A 206 38.11 -7.54 17.65
CA ASN A 206 39.22 -7.93 16.80
C ASN A 206 40.23 -6.80 16.54
N GLY A 207 39.86 -5.55 16.83
CA GLY A 207 40.71 -4.36 16.66
C GLY A 207 40.86 -3.92 15.20
N ASP A 208 39.93 -4.34 14.35
CA ASP A 208 39.82 -3.94 12.95
C ASP A 208 38.78 -2.82 12.85
N PHE A 209 39.26 -1.58 12.82
CA PHE A 209 38.37 -0.42 12.75
C PHE A 209 38.12 -0.09 11.28
N VAL A 210 36.92 -0.43 10.81
CA VAL A 210 36.34 0.10 9.57
C VAL A 210 35.87 1.54 9.87
N PHE A 211 36.32 2.52 9.07
CA PHE A 211 35.99 3.95 9.20
C PHE A 211 35.11 4.42 8.05
#